data_AF-A0A0T6AW42-F1
#
_entry.id   AF-A0A0T6AW42-F1
#
_cell.length_a   1.000
_cell.length_b   1.000
_cell.length_c   1.000
_cell.angle_alpha   90.00
_cell.angle_beta   90.00
_cell.angle_gamma   90.00
#
_symmetry.space_group_name_H-M   'P 1'
#
loop_
_entity.id
_entity.type
_entity.pdbx_description
1 polymer ?
#
loop_
_entity_poly.entity_id
_entity_poly.type
_entity_poly.pdbx_seq_one_letter_code
_entity_poly.pdbx_strand_id
1 'polypeptide(L)'
;KILLGLVNIRINKWIPLTFCLPQKVHQWHLQGKVIEPEDIDRCLMSLKPYHSLLLLCPVQKIYSFLPLDGSPSLIRLLSQYSPLKNLQTLAADADLTLVHVYQLTAHLVYWAKATVIFPVCSTNKYVIAYDAPLSINSPLVDKFSELFPGSNLIQTISEFSLPTSLGQKCNPLCHPSQQNQLVQMIIWMLQHHLLLQLHTYIQYIPLDHGFKKSSSGSETKAFNPASKSTVSNSTFSSGNTVNSRTESESGLSNISGTPEPYIDGDLNHKDGNLESLSFTSIEEDKAEYQEELLLDFPEEERNAIFKIQSSNNREDLTLFARLCRKKYFTG
;
A
#
# COMPACT_ATOMS: atom_id res chain seq x y z
N LYS A 1 -2.90 23.77 -29.35
CA LYS A 1 -2.91 22.34 -28.94
C LYS A 1 -1.55 21.64 -29.18
N ILE A 2 -0.85 21.90 -30.30
CA ILE A 2 0.49 21.31 -30.59
C ILE A 2 1.57 21.66 -29.55
N LEU A 3 1.47 22.81 -28.86
CA LEU A 3 2.42 23.23 -27.82
C LEU A 3 2.52 22.31 -26.59
N LEU A 4 1.47 21.55 -26.27
CA LEU A 4 1.42 20.65 -25.11
C LEU A 4 1.83 19.20 -25.45
N GLY A 5 2.35 18.95 -26.66
CA GLY A 5 2.68 17.59 -27.12
C GLY A 5 1.47 16.73 -27.45
N LEU A 6 0.25 17.28 -27.42
CA LEU A 6 -1.00 16.59 -27.78
C LEU A 6 -1.52 17.08 -29.12
N VAL A 7 -1.63 16.17 -30.07
CA VAL A 7 -2.15 16.42 -31.41
C VAL A 7 -3.46 15.67 -31.57
N ASN A 8 -4.52 16.38 -31.92
CA ASN A 8 -5.81 15.79 -32.27
C ASN A 8 -6.16 16.26 -33.68
N ILE A 9 -6.18 15.33 -34.63
CA ILE A 9 -6.43 15.56 -36.05
C ILE A 9 -7.62 14.68 -36.45
N ARG A 10 -8.51 15.17 -37.31
CA ARG A 10 -9.55 14.33 -37.90
C ARG A 10 -9.18 14.00 -39.34
N ILE A 11 -8.82 12.76 -39.62
CA ILE A 11 -8.67 12.29 -41.01
C ILE A 11 -10.06 12.27 -41.66
N ASN A 12 -10.15 12.87 -42.84
CA ASN A 12 -11.38 12.95 -43.64
C ASN A 12 -12.59 13.61 -42.91
N LYS A 13 -12.35 14.38 -41.84
CA LYS A 13 -13.36 15.02 -40.96
C LYS A 13 -14.17 14.08 -40.06
N TRP A 14 -13.94 12.77 -40.09
CA TRP A 14 -14.72 11.78 -39.31
C TRP A 14 -13.89 10.79 -38.50
N ILE A 15 -12.63 10.54 -38.86
CA ILE A 15 -11.76 9.64 -38.10
C ILE A 15 -10.90 10.46 -37.15
N PRO A 16 -11.19 10.49 -35.83
CA PRO A 16 -10.34 11.18 -34.87
C PRO A 16 -9.03 10.39 -34.66
N LEU A 17 -7.90 11.04 -34.95
CA LEU A 17 -6.57 10.59 -34.56
C LEU A 17 -6.05 11.48 -33.44
N THR A 18 -5.76 10.87 -32.31
CA THR A 18 -5.05 11.49 -31.21
C THR A 18 -3.64 10.93 -31.14
N PHE A 19 -2.66 11.81 -31.00
CA PHE A 19 -1.25 11.46 -30.82
C PHE A 19 -0.68 12.29 -29.67
N CYS A 20 0.14 11.67 -28.82
CA CYS A 20 0.94 12.36 -27.81
C CYS A 20 2.44 12.17 -28.05
N LEU A 21 3.22 13.20 -27.72
CA LEU A 21 4.66 13.15 -27.57
C LEU A 21 4.99 13.05 -26.07
N PRO A 22 5.28 11.86 -25.53
CA PRO A 22 5.49 11.67 -24.09
C PRO A 22 6.46 12.69 -23.49
N GLN A 23 7.59 12.92 -24.17
CA GLN A 23 8.61 13.90 -23.79
C GLN A 23 8.06 15.31 -23.52
N LYS A 24 7.01 15.74 -24.24
CA LYS A 24 6.39 17.06 -24.06
C LYS A 24 5.18 17.04 -23.14
N VAL A 25 4.39 15.96 -23.17
CA VAL A 25 3.19 15.88 -22.32
C VAL A 25 3.59 15.76 -20.84
N HIS A 26 4.66 15.03 -20.53
CA HIS A 26 5.14 14.87 -19.16
C HIS A 26 5.85 16.10 -18.59
N GLN A 27 6.35 17.02 -19.42
CA GLN A 27 6.95 18.28 -18.95
C GLN A 27 5.97 19.15 -18.15
N TRP A 28 4.65 18.98 -18.35
CA TRP A 28 3.67 19.74 -17.58
C TRP A 28 3.69 19.39 -16.08
N HIS A 29 4.04 18.14 -15.75
CA HIS A 29 4.05 17.63 -14.38
C HIS A 29 5.46 17.39 -13.83
N LEU A 30 6.40 17.01 -14.69
CA LEU A 30 7.80 16.72 -14.34
C LEU A 30 8.72 17.71 -15.05
N GLN A 31 8.72 18.96 -14.57
CA GLN A 31 9.53 20.03 -15.16
C GLN A 31 11.01 19.64 -15.13
N GLY A 32 11.67 19.69 -16.29
CA GLY A 32 13.11 19.39 -16.42
C GLY A 32 13.48 17.91 -16.55
N LYS A 33 12.52 16.98 -16.48
CA LYS A 33 12.76 15.56 -16.79
C LYS A 33 12.23 15.22 -18.18
N VAL A 34 13.07 14.62 -19.01
CA VAL A 34 12.68 14.07 -20.31
C VAL A 34 12.26 12.62 -20.07
N ILE A 35 11.02 12.28 -20.44
CA ILE A 35 10.50 10.91 -20.35
C ILE A 35 10.50 10.35 -21.77
N GLU A 36 11.34 9.36 -21.97
CA GLU A 36 11.41 8.60 -23.21
C GLU A 36 10.36 7.48 -23.21
N PRO A 37 9.89 7.03 -24.38
CA PRO A 37 8.92 5.92 -24.44
C PRO A 37 9.43 4.64 -23.75
N GLU A 38 10.75 4.39 -23.77
CA GLU A 38 11.36 3.25 -23.09
C GLU A 38 11.21 3.32 -21.55
N ASP A 39 11.08 4.53 -20.99
CA ASP A 39 10.84 4.71 -19.55
C ASP A 39 9.42 4.25 -19.17
N ILE A 40 8.46 4.42 -20.08
CA ILE A 40 7.08 3.95 -19.91
C ILE A 40 7.03 2.42 -19.97
N ASP A 41 7.78 1.82 -20.89
CA ASP A 41 7.91 0.36 -20.97
C ASP A 41 8.60 -0.21 -19.72
N ARG A 42 9.66 0.45 -19.24
CA ARG A 42 10.31 0.10 -17.97
C ARG A 42 9.34 0.23 -16.79
N CYS A 43 8.51 1.27 -16.79
CA CYS A 43 7.45 1.45 -15.79
C CYS A 43 6.47 0.27 -15.82
N LEU A 44 5.98 -0.12 -17.00
CA LEU A 44 5.08 -1.27 -17.18
C LEU A 44 5.71 -2.58 -16.67
N MET A 45 7.00 -2.81 -16.94
CA MET A 45 7.72 -3.98 -16.41
C MET A 45 7.91 -3.94 -14.89
N SER A 46 7.96 -2.73 -14.32
CA SER A 46 8.09 -2.52 -12.87
C SER A 46 6.75 -2.51 -12.12
N LEU A 47 5.60 -2.46 -12.82
CA LEU A 47 4.29 -2.42 -12.19
C LEU A 47 4.07 -3.66 -11.31
N LYS A 48 3.58 -3.43 -10.11
CA LYS A 48 3.26 -4.48 -9.13
C LYS A 48 1.82 -4.33 -8.64
N PRO A 49 1.22 -5.43 -8.13
CA PRO A 49 -0.18 -5.42 -7.71
C PRO A 49 -0.47 -4.43 -6.58
N TYR A 50 0.54 -4.17 -5.74
CA TYR A 50 0.47 -3.27 -4.58
C TYR A 50 0.61 -1.78 -4.93
N HIS A 51 0.95 -1.43 -6.18
CA HIS A 51 0.92 -0.02 -6.60
C HIS A 51 -0.52 0.48 -6.66
N SER A 52 -0.70 1.80 -6.71
CA SER A 52 -1.94 2.50 -6.95
C SER A 52 -1.79 3.45 -8.13
N LEU A 53 -2.92 3.98 -8.58
CA LEU A 53 -3.01 4.93 -9.65
C LEU A 53 -3.42 6.29 -9.06
N LEU A 54 -2.78 7.36 -9.51
CA LEU A 54 -3.18 8.73 -9.20
C LEU A 54 -3.56 9.45 -10.50
N LEU A 55 -4.83 9.74 -10.68
CA LEU A 55 -5.30 10.56 -11.79
C LEU A 55 -4.87 12.02 -11.59
N LEU A 56 -4.30 12.61 -12.63
CA LEU A 56 -3.84 14.00 -12.68
C LEU A 56 -4.92 14.96 -13.21
N CYS A 57 -6.02 14.39 -13.71
CA CYS A 57 -7.16 15.10 -14.26
C CYS A 57 -8.45 14.52 -13.68
N PRO A 58 -9.50 15.33 -13.49
CA PRO A 58 -10.82 14.82 -13.18
C PRO A 58 -11.30 13.80 -14.22
N VAL A 59 -11.98 12.75 -13.76
CA VAL A 59 -12.47 11.64 -14.62
C VAL A 59 -13.32 12.17 -15.79
N GLN A 60 -14.13 13.20 -15.57
CA GLN A 60 -14.94 13.84 -16.62
C GLN A 60 -14.10 14.37 -17.80
N LYS A 61 -12.92 14.94 -17.51
CA LYS A 61 -12.02 15.40 -18.57
C LYS A 61 -11.46 14.20 -19.35
N ILE A 62 -11.18 13.09 -18.68
CA ILE A 62 -10.70 11.86 -19.34
C ILE A 62 -11.76 11.34 -20.31
N TYR A 63 -13.04 11.32 -19.91
CA TYR A 63 -14.15 10.93 -20.80
C TYR A 63 -14.26 11.83 -22.04
N SER A 64 -14.04 13.15 -21.90
CA SER A 64 -14.08 14.07 -23.05
C SER A 64 -12.97 13.86 -24.08
N PHE A 65 -11.86 13.23 -23.68
CA PHE A 65 -10.76 12.87 -24.58
C PHE A 65 -10.96 11.52 -25.26
N LEU A 66 -11.82 10.67 -24.71
CA LEU A 66 -12.08 9.34 -25.24
C LEU A 66 -12.96 9.48 -26.51
N PRO A 67 -12.65 8.75 -27.60
CA PRO A 67 -13.55 8.69 -28.74
C PRO A 67 -14.92 8.13 -28.33
N LEU A 68 -15.94 8.33 -29.17
CA LEU A 68 -17.29 7.79 -28.92
C LEU A 68 -17.27 6.26 -28.71
N ASP A 69 -16.31 5.55 -29.31
CA ASP A 69 -16.07 4.11 -29.13
C ASP A 69 -15.07 3.81 -28.00
N GLY A 70 -15.17 4.57 -26.90
CA GLY A 70 -14.29 4.40 -25.75
C GLY A 70 -14.31 2.98 -25.19
N SER A 71 -13.15 2.45 -24.79
CA SER A 71 -13.10 1.08 -24.28
C SER A 71 -13.95 0.94 -23.01
N PRO A 72 -14.95 0.04 -22.98
CA PRO A 72 -15.85 -0.09 -21.83
C PRO A 72 -15.09 -0.49 -20.56
N SER A 73 -13.95 -1.17 -20.71
CA SER A 73 -13.07 -1.51 -19.60
C SER A 73 -12.45 -0.28 -18.93
N LEU A 74 -12.07 0.76 -19.70
CA LEU A 74 -11.52 1.98 -19.12
C LEU A 74 -12.59 2.72 -18.31
N ILE A 75 -13.83 2.72 -18.81
CA ILE A 75 -14.96 3.33 -18.10
C ILE A 75 -15.22 2.60 -16.77
N ARG A 76 -15.25 1.26 -16.78
CA ARG A 76 -15.39 0.44 -15.56
C ARG A 76 -14.27 0.67 -14.55
N LEU A 77 -13.03 0.75 -15.03
CA LEU A 77 -11.88 1.06 -14.17
C LEU A 77 -12.01 2.45 -13.54
N LEU A 78 -12.38 3.45 -14.35
CA LEU A 78 -12.52 4.83 -13.89
C LEU A 78 -13.72 5.03 -12.96
N SER A 79 -14.79 4.24 -13.10
CA SER A 79 -15.93 4.29 -12.17
C SER A 79 -15.60 3.78 -10.78
N GLN A 80 -14.69 2.81 -10.66
CA GLN A 80 -14.28 2.22 -9.38
C GLN A 80 -12.97 2.79 -8.82
N TYR A 81 -12.41 3.79 -9.51
CA TYR A 81 -11.12 4.36 -9.19
C TYR A 81 -11.09 5.05 -7.82
N SER A 82 -10.08 4.72 -7.02
CA SER A 82 -9.72 5.46 -5.80
C SER A 82 -8.20 5.42 -5.59
N PRO A 83 -7.55 6.57 -5.28
CA PRO A 83 -6.11 6.62 -5.01
C PRO A 83 -5.72 5.95 -3.67
N LEU A 84 -6.70 5.52 -2.90
CA LEU A 84 -6.52 4.78 -1.64
C LEU A 84 -6.40 3.27 -1.88
N LYS A 85 -6.85 2.78 -3.04
CA LYS A 85 -6.86 1.35 -3.38
C LYS A 85 -5.62 1.00 -4.19
N ASN A 86 -5.08 -0.20 -4.01
CA ASN A 86 -4.06 -0.74 -4.90
C ASN A 86 -4.67 -1.27 -6.21
N LEU A 87 -3.82 -1.55 -7.20
CA LEU A 87 -4.22 -2.01 -8.53
C LEU A 87 -4.89 -3.39 -8.49
N GLN A 88 -4.53 -4.24 -7.53
CA GLN A 88 -5.16 -5.54 -7.35
C GLN A 88 -6.61 -5.42 -6.87
N THR A 89 -6.87 -4.60 -5.85
CA THR A 89 -8.22 -4.31 -5.36
C THR A 89 -9.04 -3.60 -6.45
N LEU A 90 -8.43 -2.64 -7.15
CA LEU A 90 -9.08 -1.95 -8.27
C LEU A 90 -9.46 -2.91 -9.41
N ALA A 91 -8.64 -3.93 -9.69
CA ALA A 91 -8.94 -4.95 -10.67
C ALA A 91 -10.13 -5.82 -10.25
N ALA A 92 -10.19 -6.20 -8.96
CA ALA A 92 -11.32 -6.94 -8.41
C ALA A 92 -12.62 -6.12 -8.48
N ASP A 93 -12.60 -4.87 -8.01
CA ASP A 93 -13.79 -4.00 -7.97
C ASP A 93 -14.34 -3.67 -9.37
N ALA A 94 -13.46 -3.57 -10.37
CA ALA A 94 -13.85 -3.29 -11.76
C ALA A 94 -14.20 -4.56 -12.57
N ASP A 95 -14.14 -5.75 -11.96
CA ASP A 95 -14.09 -7.08 -12.59
C ASP A 95 -13.25 -7.12 -13.88
N LEU A 96 -11.99 -6.72 -13.76
CA LEU A 96 -10.99 -6.78 -14.81
C LEU A 96 -9.84 -7.69 -14.38
N THR A 97 -9.17 -8.31 -15.35
CA THR A 97 -7.92 -9.03 -15.05
C THR A 97 -6.82 -8.03 -14.70
N LEU A 98 -5.91 -8.42 -13.79
CA LEU A 98 -4.81 -7.55 -13.37
C LEU A 98 -3.91 -7.12 -14.55
N VAL A 99 -3.72 -8.02 -15.52
CA VAL A 99 -2.98 -7.73 -16.77
C VAL A 99 -3.67 -6.61 -17.55
N HIS A 100 -5.00 -6.64 -17.64
CA HIS A 100 -5.77 -5.59 -18.33
C HIS A 100 -5.69 -4.25 -17.59
N VAL A 101 -5.73 -4.27 -16.26
CA VAL A 101 -5.53 -3.06 -15.44
C VAL A 101 -4.14 -2.46 -15.65
N TYR A 102 -3.09 -3.28 -15.78
CA TYR A 102 -1.74 -2.79 -16.12
C TYR A 102 -1.69 -2.13 -17.49
N GLN A 103 -2.34 -2.72 -18.50
CA GLN A 103 -2.41 -2.13 -19.85
C GLN A 103 -3.16 -0.79 -19.84
N LEU A 104 -4.30 -0.71 -19.15
CA LEU A 104 -5.06 0.54 -19.01
C LEU A 104 -4.28 1.61 -18.23
N THR A 105 -3.58 1.19 -17.17
CA THR A 105 -2.70 2.07 -16.38
C THR A 105 -1.57 2.62 -17.24
N ALA A 106 -0.87 1.77 -17.98
CA ALA A 106 0.19 2.18 -18.89
C ALA A 106 -0.33 3.16 -19.95
N HIS A 107 -1.52 2.90 -20.51
CA HIS A 107 -2.15 3.84 -21.43
C HIS A 107 -2.41 5.20 -20.77
N LEU A 108 -2.99 5.24 -19.56
CA LEU A 108 -3.23 6.51 -18.85
C LEU A 108 -1.94 7.26 -18.51
N VAL A 109 -0.88 6.54 -18.15
CA VAL A 109 0.45 7.10 -17.89
C VAL A 109 1.06 7.65 -19.18
N TYR A 110 0.95 6.94 -20.29
CA TYR A 110 1.44 7.36 -21.61
C TYR A 110 0.82 8.69 -22.09
N TRP A 111 -0.46 8.92 -21.77
CA TRP A 111 -1.15 10.18 -22.04
C TRP A 111 -0.94 11.26 -20.96
N ALA A 112 -0.09 11.00 -19.98
CA ALA A 112 0.11 11.79 -18.75
C ALA A 112 -1.21 12.21 -18.08
N LYS A 113 -2.20 11.30 -18.08
CA LYS A 113 -3.48 11.48 -17.37
C LYS A 113 -3.46 10.88 -15.97
N ALA A 114 -2.50 9.99 -15.73
CA ALA A 114 -2.28 9.38 -14.44
C ALA A 114 -0.78 9.20 -14.17
N THR A 115 -0.43 9.07 -12.90
CA THR A 115 0.88 8.64 -12.44
C THR A 115 0.72 7.44 -11.51
N VAL A 116 1.72 6.58 -11.46
CA VAL A 116 1.76 5.43 -10.55
C VAL A 116 2.29 5.91 -9.20
N ILE A 117 1.58 5.59 -8.13
CA ILE A 117 1.98 5.89 -6.75
C ILE A 117 1.79 4.64 -5.89
N PHE A 118 2.12 4.72 -4.59
CA PHE A 118 1.59 3.75 -3.64
C PHE A 118 0.24 4.24 -3.10
N PRO A 119 -0.67 3.32 -2.75
CA PRO A 119 -1.99 3.66 -2.22
C PRO A 119 -1.85 4.63 -1.05
N VAL A 120 -2.64 5.70 -1.04
CA VAL A 120 -2.59 6.68 0.06
C VAL A 120 -3.22 6.04 1.30
N CYS A 121 -2.43 5.90 2.37
CA CYS A 121 -2.86 5.29 3.62
C CYS A 121 -2.28 6.02 4.84
N SER A 122 -2.80 5.71 6.03
CA SER A 122 -2.40 6.34 7.29
C SER A 122 -0.93 6.10 7.65
N THR A 123 -0.36 4.97 7.22
CA THR A 123 1.01 4.56 7.56
C THR A 123 2.08 5.18 6.65
N ASN A 124 1.70 5.61 5.44
CA ASN A 124 2.62 6.23 4.50
C ASN A 124 3.12 7.57 5.02
N LYS A 125 4.42 7.81 4.81
CA LYS A 125 5.09 9.07 5.17
C LYS A 125 5.26 9.95 3.94
N TYR A 126 5.02 11.24 4.12
CA TYR A 126 5.10 12.24 3.08
C TYR A 126 6.13 13.31 3.45
N VAL A 127 6.82 13.83 2.44
CA VAL A 127 7.76 14.95 2.56
C VAL A 127 7.58 15.91 1.39
N ILE A 128 7.97 17.17 1.57
CA ILE A 128 7.98 18.17 0.50
C ILE A 128 8.93 17.74 -0.62
N ALA A 129 8.48 17.85 -1.87
CA ALA A 129 9.33 17.61 -3.03
C ALA A 129 10.45 18.66 -3.14
N TYR A 130 11.66 18.25 -3.53
CA TYR A 130 12.81 19.16 -3.64
C TYR A 130 12.62 20.21 -4.75
N ASP A 131 11.83 19.87 -5.77
CA ASP A 131 11.50 20.67 -6.94
C ASP A 131 10.11 21.32 -6.82
N ALA A 132 9.50 21.30 -5.62
CA ALA A 132 8.17 21.86 -5.42
C ALA A 132 8.12 23.36 -5.81
N PRO A 133 7.26 23.77 -6.75
CA PRO A 133 7.15 25.16 -7.18
C PRO A 133 6.39 26.02 -6.15
N LEU A 134 7.05 26.27 -5.01
CA LEU A 134 6.53 27.00 -3.85
C LEU A 134 6.67 28.53 -3.98
N SER A 135 6.69 29.05 -5.20
CA SER A 135 6.75 30.51 -5.39
C SER A 135 5.50 31.17 -4.78
N ILE A 136 5.71 32.27 -4.05
CA ILE A 136 4.65 33.00 -3.33
C ILE A 136 3.50 33.45 -4.28
N ASN A 137 3.82 33.66 -5.56
CA ASN A 137 2.86 34.02 -6.62
C ASN A 137 2.53 32.85 -7.55
N SER A 138 2.67 31.61 -7.08
CA SER A 138 2.34 30.43 -7.87
C SER A 138 0.82 30.35 -8.09
N PRO A 139 0.34 30.10 -9.32
CA PRO A 139 -1.09 29.89 -9.59
C PRO A 139 -1.66 28.65 -8.89
N LEU A 140 -0.81 27.85 -8.24
CA LEU A 140 -1.22 26.72 -7.41
C LEU A 140 -1.87 27.17 -6.11
N VAL A 141 -1.42 28.28 -5.51
CA VAL A 141 -1.98 28.79 -4.25
C VAL A 141 -3.43 29.22 -4.46
N ASP A 142 -3.69 29.94 -5.56
CA ASP A 142 -5.05 30.38 -5.91
C ASP A 142 -5.98 29.18 -6.15
N LYS A 143 -5.55 28.22 -6.97
CA LYS A 143 -6.31 26.98 -7.24
C LYS A 143 -6.58 26.16 -5.98
N PHE A 144 -5.62 26.12 -5.06
CA PHE A 144 -5.81 25.45 -3.78
C PHE A 144 -6.88 26.15 -2.94
N SER A 145 -6.84 27.48 -2.88
CA SER A 145 -7.82 28.27 -2.13
C SER A 145 -9.24 28.16 -2.68
N GLU A 146 -9.38 28.01 -4.01
CA GLU A 146 -10.67 27.78 -4.67
C GLU A 146 -11.26 26.40 -4.31
N LEU A 147 -10.42 25.37 -4.19
CA LEU A 147 -10.86 24.01 -3.88
C LEU A 147 -11.04 23.76 -2.39
N PHE A 148 -10.25 24.42 -1.53
CA PHE A 148 -10.24 24.23 -0.08
C PHE A 148 -10.37 25.60 0.64
N PRO A 149 -11.59 26.17 0.69
CA PRO A 149 -11.80 27.46 1.34
C PRO A 149 -11.41 27.39 2.82
N GLY A 150 -10.63 28.37 3.27
CA GLY A 150 -10.16 28.48 4.66
C GLY A 150 -8.85 27.74 4.97
N SER A 151 -8.24 27.05 4.00
CA SER A 151 -6.92 26.41 4.16
C SER A 151 -5.86 27.14 3.32
N ASN A 152 -4.69 27.39 3.89
CA ASN A 152 -3.57 28.01 3.16
C ASN A 152 -2.56 26.92 2.74
N LEU A 153 -2.26 26.85 1.44
CA LEU A 153 -1.35 25.86 0.88
C LEU A 153 0.03 25.86 1.58
N ILE A 154 0.61 27.04 1.82
CA ILE A 154 1.94 27.17 2.40
C ILE A 154 1.95 26.71 3.86
N GLN A 155 0.89 27.01 4.60
CA GLN A 155 0.73 26.50 5.96
C GLN A 155 0.59 24.98 5.95
N THR A 156 -0.31 24.43 5.14
CA THR A 156 -0.54 22.98 5.05
C THR A 156 0.71 22.23 4.61
N ILE A 157 1.45 22.73 3.62
CA ILE A 157 2.67 22.05 3.15
C ILE A 157 3.81 22.13 4.17
N SER A 158 3.89 23.21 4.97
CA SER A 158 4.91 23.35 6.02
C SER A 158 4.82 22.24 7.07
N GLU A 159 3.64 21.66 7.26
CA GLU A 159 3.41 20.53 8.15
C GLU A 159 4.13 19.24 7.68
N PHE A 160 4.48 19.16 6.40
CA PHE A 160 5.21 18.04 5.80
C PHE A 160 6.71 18.33 5.60
N SER A 161 7.22 19.40 6.24
CA SER A 161 8.66 19.73 6.24
C SER A 161 9.51 18.60 6.81
N LEU A 162 8.98 17.88 7.80
CA LEU A 162 9.54 16.64 8.31
C LEU A 162 8.73 15.44 7.79
N PRO A 163 9.36 14.26 7.64
CA PRO A 163 8.66 13.02 7.26
C PRO A 163 7.50 12.71 8.21
N THR A 164 6.28 12.99 7.74
CA THR A 164 5.07 12.92 8.56
C THR A 164 4.09 11.92 7.95
N SER A 165 3.51 11.05 8.78
CA SER A 165 2.49 10.12 8.31
C SER A 165 1.09 10.73 8.37
N LEU A 166 0.20 10.30 7.48
CA LEU A 166 -1.20 10.74 7.50
C LEU A 166 -1.86 10.38 8.85
N GLY A 167 -1.55 9.22 9.42
CA GLY A 167 -2.08 8.77 10.71
C GLY A 167 -1.67 9.63 11.90
N GLN A 168 -0.46 10.23 11.88
CA GLN A 168 -0.03 11.17 12.92
C GLN A 168 -0.83 12.48 12.90
N LYS A 169 -1.38 12.84 11.75
CA LYS A 169 -2.15 14.07 11.54
C LYS A 169 -3.65 13.85 11.72
N CYS A 170 -4.14 12.64 11.44
CA CYS A 170 -5.50 12.24 11.78
C CYS A 170 -5.64 12.10 13.29
N ASN A 171 -6.24 13.09 13.95
CA ASN A 171 -6.69 12.94 15.32
C ASN A 171 -7.92 12.01 15.33
N PRO A 172 -7.90 10.88 16.07
CA PRO A 172 -9.06 9.99 16.15
C PRO A 172 -10.30 10.65 16.79
N LEU A 173 -10.13 11.79 17.47
CA LEU A 173 -11.21 12.61 18.02
C LEU A 173 -11.76 13.65 17.04
N CYS A 174 -11.10 13.86 15.89
CA CYS A 174 -11.59 14.80 14.87
C CYS A 174 -12.72 14.18 14.05
N HIS A 175 -13.65 15.03 13.61
CA HIS A 175 -14.79 14.62 12.79
C HIS A 175 -14.33 13.96 11.47
N PRO A 176 -14.97 12.88 10.99
CA PRO A 176 -14.56 12.18 9.75
C PRO A 176 -14.45 13.09 8.52
N SER A 177 -15.26 14.16 8.44
CA SER A 177 -15.18 15.16 7.37
C SER A 177 -13.84 15.89 7.31
N GLN A 178 -13.23 16.20 8.46
CA GLN A 178 -11.92 16.88 8.52
C GLN A 178 -10.80 15.94 8.05
N GLN A 179 -10.88 14.66 8.40
CA GLN A 179 -9.94 13.65 7.94
C GLN A 179 -10.04 13.46 6.42
N ASN A 180 -11.26 13.38 5.88
CA ASN A 180 -11.48 13.31 4.44
C ASN A 180 -10.93 14.55 3.72
N GLN A 181 -11.13 15.75 4.27
CA GLN A 181 -10.57 16.97 3.71
C GLN A 181 -9.03 16.92 3.69
N LEU A 182 -8.39 16.46 4.77
CA LEU A 182 -6.93 16.29 4.82
C LEU A 182 -6.42 15.31 3.75
N VAL A 183 -7.09 14.16 3.59
CA VAL A 183 -6.74 13.18 2.56
C VAL A 183 -6.86 13.79 1.16
N GLN A 184 -7.93 14.55 0.89
CA GLN A 184 -8.10 15.25 -0.39
C GLN A 184 -7.02 16.31 -0.62
N MET A 185 -6.62 17.05 0.41
CA MET A 185 -5.51 18.01 0.32
C MET A 185 -4.19 17.30 -0.02
N ILE A 186 -3.91 16.14 0.60
CA ILE A 186 -2.72 15.34 0.27
C ILE A 186 -2.76 14.81 -1.15
N ILE A 187 -3.89 14.24 -1.59
CA ILE A 187 -4.08 13.77 -2.97
C ILE A 187 -3.82 14.91 -3.95
N TRP A 188 -4.37 16.10 -3.69
CA TRP A 188 -4.14 17.28 -4.52
C TRP A 188 -2.67 17.71 -4.54
N MET A 189 -2.00 17.72 -3.39
CA MET A 189 -0.57 18.03 -3.32
C MET A 189 0.30 16.99 -4.05
N LEU A 190 -0.08 15.72 -4.03
CA LEU A 190 0.58 14.65 -4.80
C LEU A 190 0.36 14.84 -6.31
N GLN A 191 -0.85 15.23 -6.74
CA GLN A 191 -1.16 15.51 -8.15
C GLN A 191 -0.32 16.65 -8.72
N HIS A 192 0.02 17.63 -7.88
CA HIS A 192 0.84 18.78 -8.25
C HIS A 192 2.33 18.62 -7.91
N HIS A 193 2.78 17.40 -7.56
CA HIS A 193 4.18 17.09 -7.20
C HIS A 193 4.76 17.98 -6.09
N LEU A 194 3.90 18.44 -5.17
CA LEU A 194 4.33 19.21 -3.99
C LEU A 194 4.83 18.28 -2.88
N LEU A 195 4.28 17.06 -2.83
CA LEU A 195 4.66 16.03 -1.87
C LEU A 195 5.22 14.80 -2.59
N LEU A 196 6.12 14.11 -1.91
CA LEU A 196 6.68 12.82 -2.28
C LEU A 196 6.37 11.79 -1.19
N GLN A 197 6.11 10.55 -1.60
CA GLN A 197 5.99 9.42 -0.69
C GLN A 197 7.38 8.89 -0.33
N LEU A 198 7.64 8.70 0.96
CA LEU A 198 8.86 8.09 1.48
C LEU A 198 8.62 6.60 1.75
N HIS A 199 9.48 5.76 1.18
CA HIS A 199 9.45 4.33 1.38
C HIS A 199 10.63 3.87 2.24
N THR A 200 10.31 3.04 3.23
CA THR A 200 11.32 2.38 4.06
C THR A 200 11.55 0.99 3.49
N TYR A 201 12.76 0.72 3.01
CA TYR A 201 13.14 -0.61 2.54
C TYR A 201 13.96 -1.32 3.62
N ILE A 202 13.58 -2.57 3.90
CA ILE A 202 14.37 -3.46 4.77
C ILE A 202 15.21 -4.32 3.85
N GLN A 203 16.51 -4.07 3.82
CA GLN A 203 17.44 -4.94 3.11
C GLN A 203 17.84 -6.08 4.05
N TYR A 204 17.46 -7.30 3.69
CA TYR A 204 17.99 -8.49 4.34
C TYR A 204 19.42 -8.72 3.84
N ILE A 205 20.39 -8.64 4.75
CA ILE A 205 21.78 -8.96 4.46
C ILE A 205 22.04 -10.33 5.10
N PRO A 206 21.99 -11.43 4.33
CA PRO A 206 22.39 -12.72 4.85
C PRO A 206 23.89 -12.66 5.17
N LEU A 207 24.25 -12.93 6.43
CA LEU A 207 25.64 -13.23 6.75
C LEU A 207 25.87 -14.69 6.36
N ASP A 208 26.75 -14.94 5.40
CA ASP A 208 27.16 -16.30 4.97
C ASP A 208 27.70 -17.15 6.13
N HIS A 209 28.13 -16.50 7.21
CA HIS A 209 28.46 -17.12 8.47
C HIS A 209 27.57 -16.49 9.55
N GLY A 210 26.47 -17.18 9.87
CA GLY A 210 25.58 -16.80 10.98
C GLY A 210 26.39 -16.44 12.22
N PHE A 211 25.93 -15.44 12.97
CA PHE A 211 26.59 -14.92 14.17
C PHE A 211 27.19 -16.07 15.00
N LYS A 212 28.51 -16.28 14.88
CA LYS A 212 29.23 -17.19 15.77
C LYS A 212 29.15 -16.53 17.14
N LYS A 213 28.19 -16.96 17.98
CA LYS A 213 28.28 -16.73 19.42
C LYS A 213 29.66 -17.25 19.81
N SER A 214 30.56 -16.35 20.20
CA SER A 214 31.85 -16.72 20.75
C SER A 214 31.59 -17.50 22.03
N SER A 215 31.49 -18.82 21.92
CA SER A 215 31.63 -19.74 23.04
C SER A 215 33.10 -19.78 23.42
N SER A 216 33.62 -18.68 23.95
CA SER A 216 34.84 -18.71 24.75
C SER A 216 34.41 -18.78 26.21
N GLY A 217 34.22 -20.01 26.69
CA GLY A 217 34.42 -20.29 28.09
C GLY A 217 35.89 -20.03 28.41
N SER A 218 36.17 -18.93 29.11
CA SER A 218 37.33 -18.80 29.99
C SER A 218 37.02 -17.72 31.00
N GLU A 219 37.38 -18.04 32.23
CA GLU A 219 37.00 -17.37 33.45
C GLU A 219 37.58 -15.95 33.56
N THR A 220 36.81 -15.10 34.24
CA THR A 220 37.23 -13.98 35.11
C THR A 220 38.47 -13.15 34.72
N LYS A 221 38.23 -11.86 34.47
CA LYS A 221 38.77 -10.78 35.32
C LYS A 221 37.98 -9.49 35.13
N ALA A 222 37.45 -9.02 36.25
CA ALA A 222 36.71 -7.78 36.37
C ALA A 222 37.58 -6.57 36.01
N PHE A 223 37.04 -5.67 35.19
CA PHE A 223 37.41 -4.26 35.21
C PHE A 223 36.14 -3.44 35.02
N ASN A 224 35.62 -2.91 36.14
CA ASN A 224 34.72 -1.76 36.14
C ASN A 224 35.55 -0.51 35.88
N PRO A 225 34.98 0.47 35.16
CA PRO A 225 34.71 1.75 35.84
C PRO A 225 33.25 2.20 35.69
N ALA A 226 32.63 2.33 36.86
CA ALA A 226 31.54 3.23 37.28
C ALA A 226 30.88 4.16 36.22
N SER A 227 29.55 4.02 36.02
CA SER A 227 28.46 4.89 36.55
C SER A 227 28.24 6.18 35.75
N LYS A 228 27.08 6.60 35.22
CA LYS A 228 25.63 6.56 35.58
C LYS A 228 24.84 6.76 34.25
N SER A 229 23.57 6.45 34.00
CA SER A 229 22.37 6.24 34.83
C SER A 229 21.27 5.50 34.03
N THR A 230 20.58 4.63 34.76
CA THR A 230 19.33 3.87 34.52
C THR A 230 18.18 4.59 33.78
N VAL A 231 17.55 3.89 32.81
CA VAL A 231 16.07 3.83 32.64
C VAL A 231 15.67 2.45 32.08
N SER A 232 14.94 1.71 32.91
CA SER A 232 14.00 0.58 32.71
C SER A 232 14.05 -0.32 31.46
N ASN A 233 14.26 -1.62 31.71
CA ASN A 233 13.77 -2.71 30.88
C ASN A 233 12.24 -2.67 30.77
N SER A 234 11.71 -2.47 29.56
CA SER A 234 10.34 -2.85 29.21
C SER A 234 10.37 -4.19 28.48
N THR A 235 9.93 -5.23 29.17
CA THR A 235 9.55 -6.52 28.62
C THR A 235 8.53 -6.31 27.51
N PHE A 236 8.91 -6.54 26.25
CA PHE A 236 7.96 -6.61 25.16
C PHE A 236 7.31 -8.00 25.19
N SER A 237 6.06 -8.02 25.64
CA SER A 237 5.11 -9.10 25.39
C SER A 237 4.90 -9.19 23.87
N SER A 238 5.53 -10.19 23.23
CA SER A 238 5.22 -10.57 21.87
C SER A 238 3.81 -11.19 21.84
N GLY A 239 2.83 -10.39 21.46
CA GLY A 239 1.54 -10.91 21.02
C GLY A 239 1.75 -11.70 19.73
N ASN A 240 1.37 -12.98 19.75
CA ASN A 240 1.29 -13.81 18.56
C ASN A 240 0.29 -13.18 17.58
N THR A 241 0.80 -12.66 16.46
CA THR A 241 0.01 -12.50 15.24
C THR A 241 0.75 -13.25 14.12
N VAL A 242 0.03 -14.20 13.55
CA VAL A 242 0.49 -15.15 12.55
C VAL A 242 0.77 -14.41 11.24
N ASN A 243 2.02 -14.43 10.78
CA ASN A 243 2.39 -14.04 9.42
C ASN A 243 1.95 -15.14 8.43
N SER A 244 0.67 -15.11 8.05
CA SER A 244 0.32 -15.41 6.66
C SER A 244 0.85 -14.26 5.79
N ARG A 245 1.23 -14.54 4.53
CA ARG A 245 1.79 -13.58 3.58
C ARG A 245 1.12 -12.21 3.76
N THR A 246 1.88 -11.21 4.19
CA THR A 246 1.35 -9.88 4.47
C THR A 246 0.78 -9.29 3.19
N GLU A 247 -0.54 -9.40 3.03
CA GLU A 247 -1.27 -8.45 2.21
C GLU A 247 -0.92 -7.06 2.75
N SER A 248 -0.47 -6.17 1.88
CA SER A 248 -0.18 -4.81 2.28
C SER A 248 -1.45 -4.24 2.92
N GLU A 249 -1.36 -3.76 4.17
CA GLU A 249 -2.46 -3.14 4.94
C GLU A 249 -3.19 -2.01 4.17
N SER A 250 -2.64 -1.56 3.04
CA SER A 250 -3.31 -0.78 2.00
C SER A 250 -4.59 -1.41 1.41
N GLY A 251 -4.82 -2.72 1.56
CA GLY A 251 -6.02 -3.40 1.06
C GLY A 251 -7.26 -3.19 1.95
N LEU A 252 -7.06 -2.80 3.21
CA LEU A 252 -8.12 -2.53 4.17
C LEU A 252 -8.03 -1.06 4.56
N SER A 253 -8.72 -0.21 3.81
CA SER A 253 -8.89 1.20 4.15
C SER A 253 -9.64 1.32 5.48
N ASN A 254 -8.94 1.56 6.58
CA ASN A 254 -9.54 1.89 7.88
C ASN A 254 -10.05 3.35 7.95
N ILE A 255 -10.11 4.05 6.83
CA ILE A 255 -10.77 5.35 6.70
C ILE A 255 -12.21 5.09 6.29
N SER A 256 -13.05 4.94 7.31
CA SER A 256 -14.50 5.05 7.22
C SER A 256 -14.88 6.34 6.48
N GLY A 257 -15.51 6.20 5.32
CA GLY A 257 -16.15 7.31 4.61
C GLY A 257 -15.85 7.41 3.12
N THR A 258 -16.24 6.40 2.33
CA THR A 258 -16.58 6.63 0.92
C THR A 258 -17.94 7.33 0.83
N PRO A 259 -18.07 8.48 0.14
CA PRO A 259 -19.38 9.05 -0.16
C PRO A 259 -20.00 8.30 -1.34
N GLU A 260 -20.94 7.40 -1.06
CA GLU A 260 -21.86 6.88 -2.08
C GLU A 260 -23.07 7.81 -2.26
N PRO A 261 -23.63 7.91 -3.48
CA PRO A 261 -24.80 8.72 -3.75
C PRO A 261 -26.07 8.07 -3.16
N TYR A 262 -26.84 8.88 -2.43
CA TYR A 262 -28.14 8.59 -1.83
C TYR A 262 -29.08 7.75 -2.72
N ILE A 263 -29.48 6.57 -2.24
CA ILE A 263 -30.82 5.98 -2.41
C ILE A 263 -31.22 5.29 -1.09
N ASP A 264 -32.42 5.61 -0.63
CA ASP A 264 -33.11 5.22 0.60
C ASP A 264 -33.45 3.71 0.64
N GLY A 265 -33.42 3.07 1.83
CA GLY A 265 -33.75 1.65 1.97
C GLY A 265 -33.39 1.03 3.33
N ASP A 266 -34.37 1.04 4.22
CA ASP A 266 -34.46 0.43 5.55
C ASP A 266 -34.10 -1.08 5.59
N LEU A 267 -33.59 -1.59 6.74
CA LEU A 267 -33.95 -2.87 7.39
C LEU A 267 -32.97 -3.31 8.52
N ASN A 268 -33.56 -3.46 9.71
CA ASN A 268 -33.07 -4.10 10.95
C ASN A 268 -32.60 -5.56 10.81
N HIS A 269 -31.68 -6.03 11.68
CA HIS A 269 -31.82 -7.20 12.59
C HIS A 269 -30.50 -7.50 13.35
N LYS A 270 -30.45 -7.25 14.67
CA LYS A 270 -30.56 -8.19 15.82
C LYS A 270 -29.29 -8.96 16.22
N ASP A 271 -28.77 -8.57 17.38
CA ASP A 271 -27.82 -9.28 18.25
C ASP A 271 -28.33 -10.67 18.69
N GLY A 272 -27.40 -11.61 18.85
CA GLY A 272 -27.65 -12.99 19.27
C GLY A 272 -26.48 -13.59 20.06
N ASN A 273 -26.52 -13.30 21.36
CA ASN A 273 -26.12 -14.08 22.54
C ASN A 273 -24.94 -15.09 22.56
N LEU A 274 -24.21 -14.98 23.67
CA LEU A 274 -23.14 -15.81 24.20
C LEU A 274 -23.74 -17.04 24.91
N GLU A 275 -23.27 -18.26 24.60
CA GLU A 275 -23.46 -19.41 25.50
C GLU A 275 -22.12 -20.12 25.79
N SER A 276 -21.92 -20.35 27.08
CA SER A 276 -20.79 -20.97 27.76
C SER A 276 -20.92 -22.49 27.70
N LEU A 277 -19.88 -23.21 27.26
CA LEU A 277 -19.77 -24.65 27.49
C LEU A 277 -18.39 -25.05 28.04
N SER A 278 -18.48 -25.65 29.23
CA SER A 278 -17.59 -26.49 30.04
C SER A 278 -16.18 -26.86 29.56
N PHE A 279 -15.28 -26.67 30.51
CA PHE A 279 -13.84 -26.99 30.58
C PHE A 279 -13.66 -28.40 31.18
N THR A 280 -13.14 -29.38 30.41
CA THR A 280 -12.36 -30.56 30.91
C THR A 280 -11.79 -31.52 29.84
N SER A 281 -12.06 -31.41 28.53
CA SER A 281 -11.61 -32.42 27.52
C SER A 281 -10.40 -32.06 26.64
N ILE A 282 -9.71 -30.94 26.88
CA ILE A 282 -8.77 -30.38 25.88
C ILE A 282 -7.39 -31.09 25.82
N GLU A 283 -7.01 -31.86 26.84
CA GLU A 283 -5.65 -32.42 26.95
C GLU A 283 -5.49 -33.79 26.27
N GLU A 284 -6.49 -34.67 26.32
CA GLU A 284 -6.47 -35.96 25.60
C GLU A 284 -6.64 -35.76 24.08
N ASP A 285 -7.57 -34.89 23.65
CA ASP A 285 -7.81 -34.57 22.23
C ASP A 285 -6.59 -33.91 21.54
N LYS A 286 -5.71 -33.25 22.31
CA LYS A 286 -4.50 -32.62 21.79
C LYS A 286 -3.41 -33.63 21.48
N ALA A 287 -3.24 -34.65 22.32
CA ALA A 287 -2.20 -35.66 22.13
C ALA A 287 -2.53 -36.56 20.93
N GLU A 288 -3.80 -36.98 20.81
CA GLU A 288 -4.25 -37.86 19.72
C GLU A 288 -4.13 -37.17 18.35
N TYR A 289 -4.49 -35.88 18.25
CA TYR A 289 -4.37 -35.10 17.01
C TYR A 289 -2.91 -34.82 16.59
N GLN A 290 -2.01 -34.63 17.56
CA GLN A 290 -0.59 -34.40 17.28
C GLN A 290 0.10 -35.68 16.80
N GLU A 291 -0.32 -36.85 17.29
CA GLU A 291 0.15 -38.15 16.81
C GLU A 291 -0.37 -38.46 15.39
N GLU A 292 -1.64 -38.15 15.08
CA GLU A 292 -2.20 -38.35 13.74
C GLU A 292 -1.47 -37.54 12.65
N LEU A 293 -1.09 -36.29 12.93
CA LEU A 293 -0.41 -35.42 11.96
C LEU A 293 1.02 -35.88 11.64
N LEU A 294 1.64 -36.62 12.55
CA LEU A 294 3.03 -37.06 12.47
C LEU A 294 3.18 -38.54 12.12
N LEU A 295 2.07 -39.24 11.80
CA LEU A 295 2.05 -40.67 11.41
C LEU A 295 2.99 -41.03 10.25
N ASP A 296 3.36 -40.07 9.41
CA ASP A 296 4.25 -40.28 8.26
C ASP A 296 5.75 -40.21 8.62
N PHE A 297 6.11 -39.81 9.84
CA PHE A 297 7.50 -39.63 10.29
C PHE A 297 7.98 -40.85 11.10
N PRO A 298 9.28 -41.20 11.08
CA PRO A 298 9.84 -42.21 11.98
C PRO A 298 9.76 -41.76 13.46
N GLU A 299 9.61 -42.72 14.38
CA GLU A 299 9.39 -42.45 15.82
C GLU A 299 10.49 -41.58 16.45
N GLU A 300 11.73 -41.70 15.98
CA GLU A 300 12.87 -40.91 16.45
C GLU A 300 12.69 -39.41 16.13
N GLU A 301 12.19 -39.09 14.94
CA GLU A 301 11.93 -37.72 14.51
C GLU A 301 10.71 -37.13 15.23
N ARG A 302 9.66 -37.93 15.44
CA ARG A 302 8.48 -37.50 16.23
C ARG A 302 8.90 -37.07 17.63
N ASN A 303 9.72 -37.88 18.29
CA ASN A 303 10.23 -37.59 19.64
C ASN A 303 11.12 -36.33 19.68
N ALA A 304 11.85 -36.04 18.60
CA ALA A 304 12.61 -34.80 18.48
C ALA A 304 11.70 -33.58 18.30
N ILE A 305 10.63 -33.71 17.50
CA ILE A 305 9.64 -32.65 17.26
C ILE A 305 8.87 -32.32 18.55
N PHE A 306 8.45 -33.34 19.31
CA PHE A 306 7.74 -33.14 20.59
C PHE A 306 8.59 -32.49 21.69
N LYS A 307 9.92 -32.54 21.60
CA LYS A 307 10.82 -31.84 22.54
C LYS A 307 10.88 -30.32 22.32
N ILE A 308 10.48 -29.82 21.15
CA ILE A 308 10.57 -28.40 20.82
C ILE A 308 9.30 -27.70 21.32
N GLN A 309 9.41 -26.64 22.11
CA GLN A 309 8.26 -25.93 22.70
C GLN A 309 7.22 -25.44 21.67
N SER A 310 7.66 -25.18 20.44
CA SER A 310 6.80 -24.78 19.31
C SER A 310 5.86 -25.88 18.82
N SER A 311 6.13 -27.17 19.11
CA SER A 311 5.25 -28.29 18.71
C SER A 311 3.93 -28.34 19.47
N ASN A 312 3.85 -27.64 20.60
CA ASN A 312 2.61 -27.51 21.37
C ASN A 312 1.60 -26.54 20.73
N ASN A 313 2.04 -25.73 19.75
CA ASN A 313 1.15 -24.91 18.94
C ASN A 313 0.60 -25.72 17.75
N ARG A 314 -0.72 -25.91 17.71
CA ARG A 314 -1.43 -26.72 16.70
C ARG A 314 -1.21 -26.22 15.27
N GLU A 315 -1.22 -24.91 15.09
CA GLU A 315 -1.11 -24.27 13.78
C GLU A 315 0.31 -24.45 13.20
N ASP A 316 1.32 -24.32 14.05
CA ASP A 316 2.72 -24.48 13.65
C ASP A 316 3.03 -25.95 13.30
N LEU A 317 2.49 -26.91 14.06
CA LEU A 317 2.67 -28.33 13.80
C LEU A 317 1.98 -28.79 12.50
N THR A 318 0.76 -28.30 12.24
CA THR A 318 0.05 -28.60 10.98
C THR A 318 0.76 -28.02 9.76
N LEU A 319 1.30 -26.80 9.88
CA LEU A 319 2.08 -26.17 8.83
C LEU A 319 3.38 -26.94 8.57
N PHE A 320 4.09 -27.32 9.63
CA PHE A 320 5.30 -28.13 9.56
C PHE A 320 5.05 -29.47 8.85
N ALA A 321 4.05 -30.23 9.30
CA ALA A 321 3.67 -31.50 8.67
C ALA A 321 3.32 -31.33 7.18
N ARG A 322 2.60 -30.26 6.82
CA ARG A 322 2.25 -29.95 5.43
C ARG A 322 3.46 -29.59 4.56
N LEU A 323 4.43 -28.87 5.12
CA LEU A 323 5.66 -28.49 4.42
C LEU A 323 6.59 -29.69 4.20
N CYS A 324 6.70 -30.58 5.19
CA CYS A 324 7.43 -31.84 5.07
C CYS A 324 6.78 -32.78 4.04
N ARG A 325 5.46 -32.94 4.04
CA ARG A 325 4.73 -33.73 3.01
C ARG A 325 4.94 -33.18 1.59
N LYS A 326 5.12 -31.87 1.45
CA LYS A 326 5.42 -31.20 0.18
C LYS A 326 6.91 -31.24 -0.20
N LYS A 327 7.74 -32.00 0.53
CA LYS A 327 9.20 -32.12 0.34
C LYS A 327 9.93 -30.77 0.31
N TYR A 328 9.44 -29.80 1.08
CA TYR A 328 10.03 -28.46 1.12
C TYR A 328 11.36 -28.43 1.89
N PHE A 329 11.50 -29.33 2.86
CA PHE A 329 12.74 -29.57 3.59
C PHE A 329 13.38 -30.83 3.04
N THR A 330 14.42 -30.66 2.21
CA THR A 330 15.34 -31.74 1.84
C THR A 330 16.54 -31.65 2.79
N GLY A 331 16.48 -32.41 3.87
CA GLY A 331 17.63 -32.74 4.71
C GLY A 331 18.21 -34.06 4.26
#